data_AF-A0A2W5Q4S2-F1
#
_entry.id   AF-A0A2W5Q4S2-F1
#
_cell.length_a   1.000
_cell.length_b   1.000
_cell.length_c   1.000
_cell.angle_alpha   90.00
_cell.angle_beta   90.00
_cell.angle_gamma   90.00
#
_symmetry.space_group_name_H-M   'P 1'
#
loop_
_entity.id
_entity.type
_entity.pdbx_description
1 polymer ?
#
loop_
_entity_poly.entity_id
_entity_poly.type
_entity_poly.pdbx_seq_one_letter_code
_entity_poly.pdbx_strand_id
1 'polypeptide(L)'
;AHDPHREVRIRVAQRIEGPALAAMRSDADYGVRELVARRLPEALLATLMHDPDRSVRMRVAQRLPMPTLLALGDDEAPEVRRIVAERVPAALLDRLADDPDWRVRWEAARRGAPALAARLRHDPDPEVRNAAEQRLTEGASHG
;
A
#
# COMPACT_ATOMS: atom_id res chain seq x y z
N ALA A 1 8.86 5.80 26.75
CA ALA A 1 8.95 4.77 25.70
C ALA A 1 9.06 3.34 26.27
N HIS A 2 9.48 3.13 27.52
CA HIS A 2 9.71 1.77 28.08
C HIS A 2 8.64 1.29 29.07
N ASP A 3 7.44 1.90 29.04
CA ASP A 3 6.35 1.46 29.91
C ASP A 3 5.87 0.05 29.49
N PRO A 4 5.62 -0.88 30.42
CA PRO A 4 5.18 -2.24 30.08
C PRO A 4 3.84 -2.26 29.33
N HIS A 5 2.96 -1.27 29.56
CA HIS A 5 1.63 -1.23 28.95
C HIS A 5 1.66 -0.58 27.58
N ARG A 6 1.20 -1.30 26.56
CA ARG A 6 1.14 -0.80 25.18
C ARG A 6 0.30 0.48 25.07
N GLU A 7 -0.79 0.60 25.84
CA GLU A 7 -1.68 1.76 25.81
C GLU A 7 -0.94 3.04 26.24
N VAL A 8 -0.06 2.92 27.24
CA VAL A 8 0.79 4.04 27.68
C VAL A 8 1.79 4.38 26.60
N ARG A 9 2.45 3.39 25.99
CA ARG A 9 3.40 3.62 24.89
C ARG A 9 2.73 4.25 23.66
N ILE A 10 1.51 3.84 23.31
CA ILE A 10 0.70 4.49 22.27
C ILE A 10 0.46 5.97 22.62
N ARG A 11 0.01 6.27 23.86
CA ARG A 11 -0.20 7.66 24.30
C ARG A 11 1.08 8.50 24.27
N VAL A 12 2.23 7.90 24.58
CA VAL A 12 3.54 8.54 24.46
C VAL A 12 3.86 8.81 22.99
N ALA A 13 3.74 7.79 22.13
CA ALA A 13 3.97 7.87 20.69
C ALA A 13 3.00 8.82 19.97
N GLN A 14 1.88 9.22 20.58
CA GLN A 14 0.99 10.28 20.05
C GLN A 14 1.52 11.70 20.31
N ARG A 15 2.36 11.89 21.34
CA ARG A 15 2.78 13.21 21.84
C ARG A 15 4.21 13.57 21.48
N ILE A 16 5.09 12.58 21.39
CA ILE A 16 6.52 12.83 21.10
C ILE A 16 6.77 12.96 19.61
N GLU A 17 7.89 13.60 19.23
CA GLU A 17 8.26 13.86 17.84
C GLU A 17 9.76 13.61 17.60
N GLY A 18 10.18 13.77 16.35
CA GLY A 18 11.59 13.74 15.96
C GLY A 18 12.31 12.44 16.35
N PRO A 19 13.55 12.52 16.88
CA PRO A 19 14.35 11.34 17.26
C PRO A 19 13.68 10.43 18.29
N ALA A 20 12.90 10.99 19.23
CA ALA A 20 12.24 10.21 20.26
C ALA A 20 11.14 9.31 19.69
N LEU A 21 10.36 9.84 18.74
CA LEU A 21 9.38 9.03 17.99
C LEU A 21 10.07 7.99 17.11
N ALA A 22 11.17 8.37 16.46
CA ALA A 22 11.99 7.48 15.63
C ALA A 22 12.54 6.27 16.40
N ALA A 23 12.92 6.44 17.67
CA ALA A 23 13.37 5.34 18.51
C ALA A 23 12.29 4.28 18.78
N MET A 24 11.00 4.64 18.67
CA MET A 24 9.88 3.71 18.90
C MET A 24 9.56 2.82 17.69
N ARG A 25 10.32 2.92 16.59
CA ARG A 25 10.18 2.04 15.41
C ARG A 25 10.40 0.56 15.71
N SER A 26 11.15 0.25 16.76
CA SER A 26 11.45 -1.12 17.18
C SER A 26 10.64 -1.54 18.41
N ASP A 27 9.54 -0.86 18.71
CA ASP A 27 8.65 -1.26 19.81
C ASP A 27 8.13 -2.68 19.58
N ALA A 28 8.04 -3.48 20.64
CA ALA A 28 7.57 -4.85 20.56
C ALA A 28 6.11 -4.95 20.08
N ASP A 29 5.29 -3.92 20.36
CA ASP A 29 3.87 -3.90 20.00
C ASP A 29 3.66 -3.28 18.61
N TYR A 30 3.00 -4.01 17.73
CA TYR A 30 2.75 -3.56 16.36
C TYR A 30 1.86 -2.31 16.29
N GLY A 31 0.94 -2.11 17.25
CA GLY A 31 0.08 -0.93 17.30
C GLY A 31 0.87 0.35 17.59
N VAL A 32 1.92 0.24 18.42
CA VAL A 32 2.89 1.32 18.61
C VAL A 32 3.65 1.57 17.30
N ARG A 33 4.17 0.52 16.64
CA ARG A 33 4.91 0.67 15.38
C ARG A 33 4.04 1.21 14.24
N GLU A 34 2.75 0.86 14.18
CA GLU A 34 1.81 1.38 13.18
C GLU A 34 1.57 2.88 13.40
N LEU A 35 1.40 3.31 14.66
CA LEU A 35 1.30 4.73 15.00
C LEU A 35 2.59 5.49 14.68
N VAL A 36 3.75 4.89 14.94
CA VAL A 36 5.05 5.44 14.54
C VAL A 36 5.11 5.58 13.01
N ALA A 37 4.78 4.53 12.25
CA ALA A 37 4.71 4.55 10.79
C ALA A 37 3.75 5.61 10.25
N ARG A 38 2.69 5.97 10.99
CA ARG A 38 1.76 7.05 10.61
C ARG A 38 2.38 8.44 10.75
N ARG A 39 3.31 8.61 11.68
CA ARG A 39 3.83 9.93 12.09
C ARG A 39 5.28 10.19 11.68
N LEU A 40 6.05 9.17 11.33
CA LEU A 40 7.43 9.34 10.90
C LEU A 40 7.56 10.25 9.67
N PRO A 41 8.63 11.06 9.59
CA PRO A 41 9.03 11.69 8.33
C PRO A 41 9.25 10.62 7.24
N GLU A 42 8.95 10.95 5.99
CA GLU A 42 9.09 10.02 4.85
C GLU A 42 10.49 9.40 4.75
N ALA A 43 11.53 10.21 4.99
CA ALA A 43 12.93 9.79 4.97
C ALA A 43 13.24 8.63 5.94
N LEU A 44 12.46 8.47 7.01
CA LEU A 44 12.62 7.40 8.00
C LEU A 44 11.57 6.29 7.85
N LEU A 45 10.55 6.49 7.02
CA LEU A 45 9.44 5.55 6.89
C LEU A 45 9.88 4.25 6.18
N ALA A 46 10.81 4.35 5.23
CA ALA A 46 11.32 3.21 4.47
C ALA A 46 11.96 2.13 5.37
N THR A 47 12.42 2.49 6.58
CA THR A 47 13.00 1.50 7.52
C THR A 47 11.96 0.54 8.09
N LEU A 48 10.66 0.77 7.87
CA LEU A 48 9.55 -0.09 8.32
C LEU A 48 8.95 -0.91 7.17
N MET A 49 9.53 -0.89 5.97
CA MET A 49 9.01 -1.62 4.80
C MET A 49 8.96 -3.14 4.99
N HIS A 50 9.84 -3.66 5.84
CA HIS A 50 9.91 -5.08 6.18
C HIS A 50 9.42 -5.36 7.60
N ASP A 51 8.56 -4.49 8.16
CA ASP A 51 7.96 -4.76 9.47
C ASP A 51 7.22 -6.11 9.42
N PRO A 52 7.38 -6.97 10.44
CA PRO A 52 6.71 -8.28 10.44
C PRO A 52 5.18 -8.16 10.47
N ASP A 53 4.63 -7.03 10.94
CA ASP A 53 3.20 -6.83 10.98
C ASP A 53 2.67 -6.15 9.71
N ARG A 54 1.74 -6.83 9.05
CA ARG A 54 1.07 -6.33 7.84
C ARG A 54 0.45 -4.94 8.04
N SER A 55 -0.14 -4.63 9.19
CA SER A 55 -0.81 -3.35 9.44
C SER A 55 0.18 -2.20 9.40
N VAL A 56 1.40 -2.43 9.90
CA VAL A 56 2.51 -1.47 9.81
C VAL A 56 2.93 -1.29 8.35
N ARG A 57 3.13 -2.38 7.60
CA ARG A 57 3.49 -2.32 6.18
C ARG A 57 2.42 -1.65 5.31
N MET A 58 1.13 -1.84 5.62
CA MET A 58 0.03 -1.10 4.98
C MET A 58 0.16 0.40 5.23
N ARG A 59 0.47 0.82 6.47
CA ARG A 59 0.67 2.24 6.80
C ARG A 59 1.87 2.83 6.07
N VAL A 60 2.94 2.06 5.94
CA VAL A 60 4.12 2.39 5.15
C VAL A 60 3.74 2.56 3.67
N ALA A 61 3.04 1.57 3.09
CA ALA A 61 2.58 1.60 1.70
C ALA A 61 1.61 2.73 1.39
N GLN A 62 0.86 3.24 2.36
CA GLN A 62 -0.03 4.40 2.18
C GLN A 62 0.74 5.73 2.10
N ARG A 63 1.97 5.79 2.61
CA ARG A 63 2.71 7.04 2.79
C ARG A 63 4.00 7.12 2.00
N LEU A 64 4.61 5.99 1.63
CA LEU A 64 5.86 6.01 0.87
C LEU A 64 5.70 6.75 -0.46
N PRO A 65 6.65 7.63 -0.84
CA PRO A 65 6.66 8.25 -2.14
C PRO A 65 7.14 7.27 -3.23
N MET A 66 6.87 7.62 -4.49
CA MET A 66 7.57 7.02 -5.62
C MET A 66 9.04 7.49 -5.64
N PRO A 67 10.00 6.66 -6.10
CA PRO A 67 9.81 5.29 -6.58
C PRO A 67 9.82 4.22 -5.47
N THR A 68 10.12 4.59 -4.21
CA THR A 68 10.29 3.63 -3.09
C THR A 68 9.07 2.75 -2.86
N LEU A 69 7.86 3.27 -3.08
CA LEU A 69 6.62 2.50 -3.00
C LEU A 69 6.64 1.21 -3.87
N LEU A 70 7.32 1.22 -5.01
CA LEU A 70 7.36 0.08 -5.94
C LEU A 70 7.93 -1.19 -5.30
N ALA A 71 8.82 -1.05 -4.32
CA ALA A 71 9.42 -2.20 -3.65
C ALA A 71 8.43 -2.97 -2.76
N LEU A 72 7.24 -2.43 -2.49
CA LEU A 72 6.15 -3.15 -1.81
C LEU A 72 5.19 -3.85 -2.81
N GLY A 73 5.46 -3.76 -4.12
CA GLY A 73 4.66 -4.42 -5.15
C GLY A 73 4.66 -5.95 -5.04
N ASP A 74 5.67 -6.53 -4.39
CA ASP A 74 5.81 -7.98 -4.16
C ASP A 74 5.59 -8.36 -2.68
N ASP A 75 4.98 -7.48 -1.86
CA ASP A 75 4.69 -7.78 -0.45
C ASP A 75 3.85 -9.06 -0.34
N GLU A 76 4.13 -9.91 0.65
CA GLU A 76 3.36 -11.14 0.89
C GLU A 76 1.86 -10.87 1.11
N ALA A 77 1.51 -9.72 1.67
CA ALA A 77 0.15 -9.35 1.99
C ALA A 77 -0.56 -8.69 0.79
N PRO A 78 -1.65 -9.27 0.28
CA PRO A 78 -2.39 -8.68 -0.83
C PRO A 78 -2.97 -7.30 -0.48
N GLU A 79 -3.27 -7.04 0.80
CA GLU A 79 -3.73 -5.72 1.24
C GLU A 79 -2.67 -4.63 1.03
N VAL A 80 -1.39 -4.96 1.18
CA VAL A 80 -0.27 -4.05 0.92
C VAL A 80 -0.11 -3.85 -0.58
N ARG A 81 -0.07 -4.93 -1.37
CA ARG A 81 0.03 -4.86 -2.84
C ARG A 81 -1.14 -4.09 -3.46
N ARG A 82 -2.35 -4.20 -2.90
CA ARG A 82 -3.52 -3.41 -3.32
C ARG A 82 -3.34 -1.91 -3.08
N ILE A 83 -2.76 -1.51 -1.94
CA ILE A 83 -2.41 -0.10 -1.69
C ILE A 83 -1.35 0.39 -2.68
N VAL A 84 -0.38 -0.47 -3.04
CA VAL A 84 0.58 -0.15 -4.11
C VAL A 84 -0.16 0.08 -5.41
N ALA A 85 -1.04 -0.85 -5.82
CA ALA A 85 -1.88 -0.72 -7.00
C ALA A 85 -2.62 0.62 -6.98
N GLU A 86 -3.33 0.96 -5.88
CA GLU A 86 -4.08 2.21 -5.67
C GLU A 86 -3.26 3.50 -5.88
N ARG A 87 -1.94 3.45 -5.72
CA ARG A 87 -1.09 4.65 -5.65
C ARG A 87 -0.09 4.77 -6.79
N VAL A 88 0.34 3.67 -7.41
CA VAL A 88 1.31 3.75 -8.52
C VAL A 88 0.67 4.39 -9.76
N PRO A 89 1.45 5.08 -10.60
CA PRO A 89 0.99 5.58 -11.89
C PRO A 89 0.39 4.48 -12.77
N ALA A 90 -0.60 4.84 -13.60
CA ALA A 90 -1.30 3.91 -14.48
C ALA A 90 -0.35 3.09 -15.40
N ALA A 91 0.74 3.71 -15.85
CA ALA A 91 1.75 3.07 -16.70
C ALA A 91 2.56 1.96 -16.00
N LEU A 92 2.49 1.85 -14.67
CA LEU A 92 3.19 0.81 -13.90
C LEU A 92 2.28 -0.32 -13.43
N LEU A 93 0.95 -0.20 -13.63
CA LEU A 93 -0.02 -1.19 -13.19
C LEU A 93 0.09 -2.52 -13.95
N ASP A 94 0.73 -2.55 -15.11
CA ASP A 94 0.98 -3.80 -15.85
C ASP A 94 1.77 -4.83 -15.04
N ARG A 95 2.59 -4.37 -14.08
CA ARG A 95 3.36 -5.25 -13.17
C ARG A 95 2.49 -6.04 -12.20
N LEU A 96 1.26 -5.57 -11.96
CA LEU A 96 0.31 -6.16 -11.00
C LEU A 96 -0.85 -6.88 -11.70
N ALA A 97 -0.78 -7.02 -13.03
CA ALA A 97 -1.86 -7.59 -13.82
C ALA A 97 -2.05 -9.10 -13.60
N ASP A 98 -0.99 -9.78 -13.15
CA ASP A 98 -0.99 -11.22 -12.89
C ASP A 98 -0.94 -11.51 -11.38
N ASP A 99 -1.26 -10.50 -10.54
CA ASP A 99 -1.29 -10.67 -9.08
C ASP A 99 -2.25 -11.81 -8.70
N PRO A 100 -1.88 -12.72 -7.77
CA PRO A 100 -2.76 -13.82 -7.38
C PRO A 100 -4.08 -13.34 -6.74
N ASP A 101 -4.10 -12.18 -6.09
CA ASP A 101 -5.30 -11.62 -5.49
C ASP A 101 -6.08 -10.78 -6.50
N TRP A 102 -7.32 -11.19 -6.76
CA TRP A 102 -8.20 -10.53 -7.73
C TRP A 102 -8.46 -9.06 -7.39
N ARG A 103 -8.39 -8.65 -6.11
CA ARG A 103 -8.61 -7.26 -5.68
C ARG A 103 -7.48 -6.35 -6.13
N VAL A 104 -6.27 -6.88 -6.26
CA VAL A 104 -5.12 -6.15 -6.81
C VAL A 104 -5.30 -5.99 -8.32
N ARG A 105 -5.66 -7.09 -9.01
CA ARG A 105 -5.95 -7.05 -10.46
C ARG A 105 -7.14 -6.14 -10.79
N TRP A 106 -8.16 -6.10 -9.94
CA TRP A 106 -9.31 -5.21 -10.07
C TRP A 106 -8.90 -3.74 -10.02
N GLU A 107 -8.02 -3.37 -9.08
CA GLU A 107 -7.48 -2.00 -9.00
C GLU A 107 -6.63 -1.67 -10.23
N ALA A 108 -5.87 -2.65 -10.74
CA ALA A 108 -5.11 -2.52 -11.97
C ALA A 108 -6.02 -2.35 -13.21
N ALA A 109 -7.12 -3.10 -13.32
CA ALA A 109 -8.10 -2.99 -14.40
C ALA A 109 -8.76 -1.60 -14.43
N ARG A 110 -9.18 -1.11 -13.26
CA ARG A 110 -9.91 0.15 -13.12
C ARG A 110 -9.05 1.39 -13.40
N ARG A 111 -7.73 1.34 -13.17
CA ARG A 111 -6.83 2.50 -13.31
C ARG A 111 -5.76 2.37 -14.38
N GLY A 112 -5.58 1.17 -14.90
CA GLY A 112 -4.60 0.85 -15.92
C GLY A 112 -4.72 1.68 -17.19
N ALA A 113 -3.66 1.64 -17.99
CA ALA A 113 -3.74 2.08 -19.37
C ALA A 113 -4.78 1.23 -20.14
N PRO A 114 -5.39 1.76 -21.23
CA PRO A 114 -6.37 1.01 -22.01
C PRO A 114 -5.89 -0.38 -22.48
N ALA A 115 -4.60 -0.54 -22.80
CA ALA A 115 -4.02 -1.83 -23.17
C ALA A 115 -4.11 -2.86 -22.02
N LEU A 116 -3.85 -2.45 -20.77
CA LEU A 116 -4.00 -3.31 -19.60
C LEU A 116 -5.45 -3.69 -19.37
N ALA A 117 -6.38 -2.72 -19.46
CA ALA A 117 -7.81 -3.01 -19.36
C ALA A 117 -8.27 -3.98 -20.47
N ALA A 118 -7.79 -3.81 -21.71
CA ALA A 118 -8.09 -4.73 -22.81
C ALA A 118 -7.63 -6.16 -22.51
N ARG A 119 -6.48 -6.34 -21.85
CA ARG A 119 -6.00 -7.65 -21.36
C ARG A 119 -6.90 -8.20 -20.25
N LEU A 120 -7.21 -7.40 -19.23
CA LEU A 120 -7.97 -7.82 -18.05
C LEU A 120 -9.48 -8.02 -18.30
N ARG A 121 -9.99 -7.65 -19.47
CA ARG A 121 -11.34 -8.05 -19.94
C ARG A 121 -11.54 -9.57 -20.03
N HIS A 122 -10.45 -10.32 -20.05
CA HIS A 122 -10.46 -11.79 -20.07
C HIS A 122 -10.01 -12.40 -18.73
N ASP A 123 -9.94 -11.61 -17.66
CA ASP A 123 -9.58 -12.11 -16.32
C ASP A 123 -10.54 -13.21 -15.86
N PRO A 124 -10.09 -14.24 -15.12
CA PRO A 124 -10.98 -15.25 -14.55
C PRO A 124 -12.04 -14.66 -13.61
N ASP A 125 -11.74 -13.58 -12.91
CA ASP A 125 -12.66 -12.95 -11.97
C ASP A 125 -13.64 -11.98 -12.66
N PRO A 126 -14.96 -12.14 -12.47
CA PRO A 126 -15.95 -11.27 -13.11
C PRO A 126 -15.86 -9.80 -12.72
N GLU A 127 -15.48 -9.47 -11.48
CA GLU A 127 -15.36 -8.07 -11.04
C GLU A 127 -14.20 -7.38 -11.75
N VAL A 128 -13.09 -8.10 -11.98
CA VAL A 128 -11.95 -7.59 -12.75
C VAL A 128 -12.35 -7.33 -14.20
N ARG A 129 -13.08 -8.26 -14.83
CA ARG A 129 -13.60 -8.07 -16.21
C ARG A 129 -14.52 -6.84 -16.30
N ASN A 130 -15.45 -6.69 -15.35
CA ASN A 130 -16.38 -5.56 -15.32
C ASN A 130 -15.64 -4.23 -15.18
N ALA A 131 -14.65 -4.14 -14.28
CA ALA A 131 -13.83 -2.95 -14.10
C ALA A 131 -13.03 -2.60 -15.37
N ALA A 132 -12.51 -3.62 -16.06
CA ALA A 132 -11.80 -3.44 -17.32
C ALA A 132 -12.70 -2.90 -18.44
N GLU A 133 -13.93 -3.42 -18.57
CA GLU A 133 -14.92 -2.95 -19.54
C GLU A 133 -15.34 -1.49 -19.28
N GLN A 134 -15.58 -1.14 -18.01
CA GLN A 134 -15.86 0.24 -17.61
C GLN A 134 -14.71 1.17 -18.00
N ARG A 135 -13.46 0.80 -17.67
CA ARG A 135 -12.27 1.60 -17.96
C ARG A 135 -12.09 1.89 -19.46
N LEU A 136 -12.41 0.92 -20.31
CA LEU A 136 -12.34 1.07 -21.77
C LEU A 136 -13.43 2.00 -22.31
N THR A 137 -14.65 1.89 -21.75
CA THR A 137 -15.79 2.74 -22.14
C THR A 137 -15.56 4.21 -21.75
N GLU A 138 -15.01 4.45 -20.56
CA GLU A 138 -14.65 5.80 -20.09
C GLU A 138 -13.56 6.43 -20.98
N GLY A 139 -12.57 5.64 -21.40
CA GLY A 139 -11.50 6.10 -22.29
C GLY A 139 -12.00 6.47 -23.68
N ALA A 140 -12.99 5.74 -24.22
CA ALA A 140 -13.60 6.03 -25.52
C ALA A 140 -14.44 7.32 -25.53
N SER A 141 -14.94 7.75 -24.36
CA SER A 141 -15.74 8.97 -24.24
C SER A 141 -14.91 10.27 -24.17
N HIS A 142 -13.58 10.17 -24.01
CA HIS A 142 -12.68 11.30 -23.80
C HIS A 142 -11.57 11.44 -24.87
N GLY A 143 -11.63 10.67 -25.96
CA GLY A 143 -10.73 10.74 -27.10
C GLY A 143 -11.48 11.09 -28.37
#